data_AF-A0A2N1W1H8-F1
#
_entry.id   AF-A0A2N1W1H8-F1
#
_cell.length_a   1.000
_cell.length_b   1.000
_cell.length_c   1.000
_cell.angle_alpha   90.00
_cell.angle_beta   90.00
_cell.angle_gamma   90.00
#
_symmetry.space_group_name_H-M   'P 1'
#
loop_
_entity.id
_entity.type
_entity.pdbx_description
1 polymer ?
#
loop_
_entity_poly.entity_id
_entity_poly.type
_entity_poly.pdbx_seq_one_letter_code
_entity_poly.pdbx_strand_id
1 'polypeptide(L)' 'MYELLTGIFFTIFALAVYGMLKYGFNIVFVYIGLFSLLIIVWGMAAVLKERKGNQKDEQD' A
#
# COMPACT_ATOMS: atom_id res chain seq x y z
N MET A 1 7.51 6.04 9.42
CA MET A 1 6.39 6.71 8.74
C MET A 1 5.67 5.82 7.73
N TYR A 2 6.39 5.05 6.90
CA TYR A 2 5.78 4.16 5.90
C TYR A 2 4.89 3.04 6.48
N GLU A 3 5.17 2.52 7.66
CA GLU A 3 4.30 1.52 8.33
C GLU A 3 2.88 2.04 8.59
N LEU A 4 2.78 3.25 9.13
CA LEU A 4 1.50 3.89 9.45
C LEU A 4 0.74 4.21 8.16
N LEU A 5 1.45 4.70 7.14
CA LEU A 5 0.90 4.96 5.82
C LEU A 5 0.37 3.66 5.17
N THR A 6 1.16 2.59 5.19
CA THR A 6 0.79 1.30 4.60
C THR A 6 -0.42 0.71 5.33
N GLY A 7 -0.50 0.83 6.66
CA GLY A 7 -1.65 0.37 7.44
C GLY A 7 -2.96 1.11 7.12
N ILE A 8 -2.90 2.43 6.97
CA ILE A 8 -4.06 3.25 6.57
C ILE A 8 -4.53 2.85 5.16
N PHE A 9 -3.61 2.74 4.20
CA PHE A 9 -3.95 2.37 2.82
C PHE A 9 -4.44 0.93 2.67
N PHE A 10 -3.99 0.02 3.54
CA PHE A 10 -4.51 -1.33 3.62
C PHE A 10 -5.95 -1.36 4.14
N THR A 11 -6.26 -0.50 5.12
CA THR A 11 -7.63 -0.35 5.64
C THR A 11 -8.57 0.20 4.58
N ILE A 12 -8.13 1.22 3.84
CA ILE A 12 -8.89 1.79 2.71
C ILE A 12 -9.09 0.73 1.61
N PHE A 13 -8.06 -0.07 1.34
CA PHE A 13 -8.16 -1.18 0.39
C PHE A 13 -9.20 -2.21 0.82
N ALA A 14 -9.19 -2.64 2.08
CA ALA A 14 -10.19 -3.56 2.63
C ALA A 14 -11.60 -2.97 2.56
N LEU A 15 -11.77 -1.68 2.85
CA LEU A 15 -13.04 -0.97 2.72
C LEU A 15 -13.53 -0.92 1.27
N ALA A 16 -12.61 -0.70 0.32
CA ALA A 16 -12.93 -0.66 -1.11
C ALA A 16 -13.35 -2.04 -1.64
N VAL A 17 -12.68 -3.12 -1.22
CA VAL A 17 -13.08 -4.50 -1.55
C VAL A 17 -14.45 -4.82 -0.95
N TYR A 18 -14.69 -4.45 0.31
CA TYR A 18 -15.99 -4.62 0.96
C TYR A 18 -17.09 -3.83 0.23
N GLY A 19 -16.81 -2.59 -0.17
CA GLY A 19 -17.71 -1.76 -0.96
C GLY A 19 -18.03 -2.39 -2.32
N MET A 20 -17.03 -2.95 -3.00
CA MET A 20 -17.20 -3.63 -4.28
C MET A 20 -18.07 -4.89 -4.16
N LEU A 21 -17.92 -5.66 -3.07
CA LEU A 21 -18.76 -6.84 -2.81
C LEU A 21 -20.21 -6.45 -2.47
N LYS A 22 -20.41 -5.37 -1.72
CA LYS A 22 -21.74 -4.96 -1.23
C LYS A 22 -22.55 -4.16 -2.26
N TYR A 23 -21.91 -3.26 -2.99
CA TYR A 23 -22.56 -2.33 -3.93
C TYR A 23 -22.40 -2.75 -5.40
N GLY A 24 -21.74 -3.87 -5.67
CA GLY A 24 -21.46 -4.37 -7.02
C GLY A 24 -20.24 -3.71 -7.67
N PHE A 25 -19.91 -4.15 -8.90
CA PHE A 25 -18.73 -3.71 -9.62
C PHE A 25 -18.86 -2.24 -10.06
N ASN A 26 -18.46 -1.32 -9.19
CA ASN A 26 -18.48 0.11 -9.44
C ASN A 26 -17.07 0.60 -9.79
N ILE A 27 -16.95 1.35 -10.89
CA ILE A 27 -15.68 1.89 -11.39
C ILE A 27 -14.93 2.68 -10.31
N VAL A 28 -15.66 3.35 -9.41
CA VAL A 28 -15.08 4.14 -8.30
C VAL A 28 -14.29 3.25 -7.35
N PHE A 29 -14.79 2.07 -6.98
CA PHE A 29 -14.07 1.14 -6.11
C PHE A 29 -12.84 0.55 -6.80
N VAL A 30 -12.88 0.37 -8.12
CA VAL A 30 -11.73 -0.09 -8.91
C VAL A 30 -10.61 0.95 -8.87
N TYR A 31 -10.93 2.23 -9.05
CA TYR A 31 -9.95 3.31 -8.95
C TYR A 31 -9.34 3.43 -7.55
N ILE A 32 -10.17 3.34 -6.50
CA ILE A 32 -9.68 3.36 -5.11
C ILE A 32 -8.76 2.17 -4.84
N GLY A 33 -9.14 0.97 -5.31
CA GLY A 33 -8.31 -0.23 -5.20
C GLY A 33 -6.96 -0.09 -5.88
N LEU A 34 -6.95 0.37 -7.15
CA LEU A 34 -5.73 0.62 -7.93
C LEU A 34 -4.81 1.66 -7.26
N PHE A 35 -5.40 2.75 -6.76
CA PHE A 35 -4.64 3.79 -6.06
C PHE A 35 -4.03 3.28 -4.75
N SER A 36 -4.79 2.52 -3.95
CA SER A 36 -4.25 1.86 -2.76
C SER A 36 -3.11 0.91 -3.09
N LEU A 37 -3.25 0.13 -4.17
CA LEU A 37 -2.22 -0.82 -4.60
C LEU A 37 -0.90 -0.11 -4.98
N LEU A 38 -1.00 0.99 -5.71
CA LEU A 38 0.15 1.84 -6.06
C LEU A 38 0.90 2.32 -4.82
N ILE A 39 0.17 2.83 -3.82
CA ILE A 39 0.76 3.32 -2.58
C ILE A 39 1.43 2.19 -1.80
N ILE A 40 0.80 1.01 -1.72
CA ILE A 40 1.37 -0.16 -1.03
C ILE A 40 2.67 -0.62 -1.69
N VAL A 41 2.68 -0.74 -3.03
CA VAL A 41 3.89 -1.13 -3.79
C VAL A 41 5.01 -0.10 -3.60
N TRP A 42 4.66 1.19 -3.63
CA TRP A 42 5.64 2.26 -3.45
C TRP A 42 6.18 2.31 -2.01
N GLY A 43 5.31 2.12 -1.02
CA GLY A 43 5.67 1.96 0.38
C GLY A 43 6.58 0.77 0.62
N MET A 44 6.27 -0.40 0.06
CA MET A 44 7.14 -1.58 0.13
C MET A 44 8.48 -1.33 -0.54
N ALA A 45 8.51 -0.71 -1.72
CA ALA A 45 9.76 -0.39 -2.42
C ALA A 45 10.64 0.58 -1.62
N ALA A 46 10.03 1.59 -0.98
CA ALA A 46 10.73 2.51 -0.08
C ALA A 46 11.31 1.78 1.13
N VAL A 47 10.51 0.95 1.81
CA VAL A 47 10.95 0.14 2.96
C VAL A 47 12.07 -0.83 2.57
N LEU A 48 11.97 -1.49 1.42
CA LEU A 48 12.99 -2.41 0.93
C LEU A 48 14.29 -1.67 0.62
N LYS A 49 14.19 -0.49 0.01
CA LYS A 49 15.34 0.38 -0.30
C LYS A 49 16.01 0.88 0.98
N GLU A 50 15.23 1.25 1.99
CA GLU A 50 15.72 1.70 3.29
C GLU A 50 16.47 0.56 4.01
N ARG A 51 15.92 -0.66 4.04
CA ARG A 51 16.62 -1.83 4.60
C ARG A 51 17.89 -2.20 3.83
N LYS A 52 17.90 -2.04 2.50
CA LYS A 52 19.07 -2.34 1.66
C LYS A 52 20.19 -1.29 1.81
N GLY A 53 19.84 -0.06 2.13
CA GLY A 53 20.81 1.00 2.47
C GLY A 53 21.46 0.72 3.81
N ASN A 54 20.66 0.42 4.84
CA ASN A 54 21.16 0.21 6.20
C ASN A 54 22.08 -1.02 6.34
N GLN A 55 21.92 -2.06 5.50
CA GLN A 55 22.85 -3.20 5.47
C GLN A 55 24.18 -2.93 4.78
N LYS A 56 24.28 -1.88 3.95
CA LYS A 56 25.54 -1.53 3.27
C LYS A 56 26.48 -0.70 4.14
N ASP A 57 25.93 0.11 5.05
CA ASP A 57 26.71 0.96 5.94
C ASP A 57 27.23 0.23 7.21
N GLU A 58 26.72 -0.97 7.52
CA GLU A 58 27.17 -1.82 8.64
C GLU A 58 28.31 -2.79 8.27
N GLN A 59 28.79 -2.76 7.02
CA GLN A 59 29.83 -3.66 6.51
C GLN A 59 31.14 -2.96 6.10
N ASP A 60 31.28 -1.64 6.33
CA ASP A 60 32.53 -0.87 6.16
C ASP A 60 33.13 -0.46 7.52
#